data_AF-A0A418F0J7-F1
#
_entry.id   AF-A0A418F0J7-F1
#
_cell.length_a   1.000
_cell.length_b   1.000
_cell.length_c   1.000
_cell.angle_alpha   90.00
_cell.angle_beta   90.00
_cell.angle_gamma   90.00
#
_symmetry.space_group_name_H-M   'P 1'
#
loop_
_entity.id
_entity.type
_entity.pdbx_description
1 polymer ?
#
loop_
_entity_poly.entity_id
_entity_poly.type
_entity_poly.pdbx_seq_one_letter_code
_entity_poly.pdbx_strand_id
1 'polypeptide(L)'
;MSLKQYYALKAPATPLATNTPVPLSSTIQQFMTNAQTCYRVCETVEEHTEKSLALLQEMEDRHVSVKTLTSALYESFETLLTELDALNVKVQSLEGPLPYFTRISSIAKAVGTNESFLPDVLDTYVTVRTQLVTPVVDAYLTSVNQSTDIVSLLRMGCQYMVRLCQAEYTLFRHVFGVVPSAPVLQVEDQDEHAFQRMIFQLSYSLYHAVRPRMLQQHNLDVLCEIVEVLRREVVDTHIRPMGDAAEAVEPVVDRMIGDAQERLILCTQKYLRDEIEAFVPTLADLNYPDKLLGACATPTVYATWYPTLEHTLMCLSKVYRYVNMQIFEELAQDAVRMCTATLNMASADIAVEKGHLDGGLFLIKHLLTLRERITPFDIQFAVTEKNLDFSSTTGSYPN
;
A
#
# COMPACT_ATOMS: atom_id res chain seq x y z
N MET A 1 43.29 14.85 61.45
CA MET A 1 43.34 13.49 62.02
C MET A 1 41.98 12.85 61.84
N SER A 2 41.84 11.87 60.94
CA SER A 2 40.58 11.15 60.80
C SER A 2 40.37 10.22 62.00
N LEU A 3 39.11 9.88 62.34
CA LEU A 3 38.79 8.98 63.46
C LEU A 3 39.57 7.66 63.38
N LYS A 4 39.82 7.16 62.16
CA LYS A 4 40.66 5.98 61.89
C LYS A 4 42.10 6.14 62.40
N GLN A 5 42.70 7.32 62.29
CA GLN A 5 44.07 7.58 62.74
C GLN A 5 44.17 7.67 64.26
N TYR A 6 43.13 8.18 64.94
CA TYR A 6 43.11 8.29 66.41
C TYR A 6 43.03 6.91 67.09
N TYR A 7 42.28 5.96 66.52
CA TYR A 7 42.15 4.61 67.08
C TYR A 7 43.37 3.72 66.80
N ALA A 8 44.10 3.93 65.70
CA ALA A 8 45.32 3.18 65.39
C ALA A 8 46.45 3.43 66.40
N LEU A 9 46.47 4.60 67.05
CA LEU A 9 47.50 5.02 68.01
C LEU A 9 47.29 4.51 69.44
N LYS A 10 46.12 3.95 69.77
CA LYS A 10 45.71 3.65 71.16
C LYS A 10 45.45 2.17 71.44
N ALA A 11 45.78 1.27 70.51
CA ALA A 11 45.59 -0.17 70.68
C ALA A 11 46.77 -0.82 71.42
N PRO A 12 46.59 -1.41 72.61
CA PRO A 12 47.62 -2.24 73.24
C PRO A 12 47.79 -3.57 72.50
N ALA A 13 49.05 -3.94 72.27
CA ALA A 13 49.48 -5.17 71.62
C ALA A 13 49.27 -6.39 72.54
N THR A 14 48.14 -7.09 72.39
CA THR A 14 47.95 -8.47 72.87
C THR A 14 46.79 -9.11 72.09
N PRO A 15 46.97 -10.28 71.43
CA PRO A 15 45.90 -10.93 70.71
C PRO A 15 45.04 -11.74 71.68
N LEU A 16 44.01 -11.11 72.26
CA LEU A 16 42.94 -11.84 72.93
C LEU A 16 41.93 -12.31 71.88
N ALA A 17 42.13 -13.54 71.43
CA ALA A 17 41.10 -14.31 70.77
C ALA A 17 39.96 -14.61 71.76
N THR A 18 38.96 -13.72 71.79
CA THR A 18 37.64 -14.02 72.35
C THR A 18 36.58 -13.41 71.44
N ASN A 19 36.14 -14.20 70.46
CA ASN A 19 34.89 -14.00 69.73
C ASN A 19 33.72 -14.18 70.71
N THR A 20 33.43 -13.15 71.52
CA THR A 20 32.20 -13.06 72.31
C THR A 20 31.56 -11.71 72.00
N PRO A 21 30.43 -11.65 71.29
CA PRO A 21 29.74 -10.39 71.05
C PRO A 21 29.29 -9.84 72.40
N VAL A 22 29.80 -8.67 72.78
CA VAL A 22 29.27 -7.91 73.92
C VAL A 22 27.78 -7.71 73.64
N PRO A 23 26.85 -8.14 74.52
CA PRO A 23 25.43 -8.00 74.28
C PRO A 23 25.09 -6.52 74.33
N LEU A 24 24.94 -5.90 73.16
CA LEU A 24 24.44 -4.54 73.04
C LEU A 24 23.05 -4.50 73.69
N SER A 25 22.82 -3.54 74.59
CA SER A 25 21.51 -3.28 75.17
C SER A 25 20.44 -3.26 74.08
N SER A 26 19.26 -3.84 74.33
CA SER A 26 18.16 -3.93 73.36
C SER A 26 17.81 -2.57 72.74
N THR A 27 17.97 -1.48 73.50
CA THR A 27 17.79 -0.10 73.03
C THR A 27 18.81 0.28 71.95
N ILE A 28 20.08 -0.13 72.09
CA ILE A 28 21.14 0.17 71.12
C ILE A 28 20.94 -0.67 69.85
N GLN A 29 20.56 -1.94 69.98
CA GLN A 29 20.18 -2.75 68.81
C GLN A 29 19.00 -2.15 68.05
N GLN A 30 17.96 -1.71 68.76
CA GLN A 30 16.79 -1.07 68.13
C GLN A 30 17.15 0.27 67.46
N PHE A 31 18.03 1.07 68.08
CA PHE A 31 18.54 2.28 67.47
C PHE A 31 19.37 1.99 66.20
N MET A 32 20.24 0.97 66.22
CA MET A 32 21.02 0.57 65.05
C MET A 32 20.12 0.10 63.90
N THR A 33 19.09 -0.70 64.19
CA THR A 33 18.11 -1.13 63.19
C THR A 33 17.37 0.07 62.60
N ASN A 34 16.90 1.00 63.43
CA ASN A 34 16.22 2.21 62.96
C ASN A 34 17.14 3.11 62.12
N ALA A 35 18.40 3.25 62.51
CA ALA A 35 19.40 4.01 61.75
C ALA A 35 19.68 3.37 60.39
N GLN A 36 19.78 2.03 60.32
CA GLN A 36 19.91 1.29 59.07
C GLN A 36 18.67 1.45 58.18
N THR A 37 17.46 1.39 58.75
CA THR A 37 16.22 1.65 58.00
C THR A 37 16.20 3.06 57.45
N CYS A 38 16.56 4.07 58.25
CA CYS A 38 16.63 5.46 57.81
C CYS A 38 17.64 5.65 56.69
N TYR A 39 18.82 5.02 56.80
CA TYR A 39 19.85 5.05 55.77
C TYR A 39 19.36 4.45 54.44
N ARG A 40 18.68 3.29 54.48
CA ARG A 40 18.10 2.67 53.27
C ARG A 40 17.02 3.54 52.64
N VAL A 41 16.18 4.19 53.45
CA VAL A 41 15.18 5.13 52.93
C VAL A 41 15.88 6.32 52.27
N CYS A 42 16.92 6.87 52.86
CA CYS A 42 17.71 7.94 52.24
C CYS A 42 18.33 7.51 50.90
N GLU A 43 18.91 6.31 50.80
CA GLU A 43 19.43 5.78 49.53
C GLU A 43 18.34 5.66 48.46
N THR A 44 17.15 5.19 48.83
CA THR A 44 16.02 5.11 47.87
C THR A 44 15.53 6.48 47.41
N VAL A 45 15.57 7.48 48.30
CA VAL A 45 15.22 8.87 47.97
C VAL A 45 16.26 9.46 47.03
N GLU A 46 17.54 9.22 47.29
CA GLU A 46 18.66 9.67 46.44
C GLU A 46 18.53 9.08 45.02
N GLU A 47 18.31 7.76 44.91
CA GLU A 47 18.09 7.10 43.61
C GLU A 47 16.85 7.67 42.87
N HIS A 48 15.76 7.93 43.59
CA HIS A 48 14.56 8.55 43.00
C HIS A 48 14.83 9.97 42.52
N THR A 49 15.62 10.76 43.28
CA THR A 49 15.99 12.12 42.89
C THR A 49 16.88 12.15 41.65
N GLU A 50 17.83 11.21 41.52
CA GLU A 50 18.67 11.09 40.32
C GLU A 50 17.84 10.73 39.08
N LYS A 51 16.91 9.77 39.20
CA LYS A 51 15.99 9.42 38.10
C LYS A 51 15.11 10.60 37.69
N SER A 52 14.61 11.35 38.67
CA SER A 52 13.80 12.54 38.42
C SER A 52 14.59 13.64 37.71
N LEU A 53 15.87 13.82 38.08
CA LEU A 53 16.77 14.76 37.41
C LEU A 53 17.02 14.37 35.95
N ALA A 54 17.26 13.08 35.69
CA ALA A 54 17.46 12.56 34.33
C ALA A 54 16.23 12.79 33.43
N LEU A 55 15.03 12.54 33.95
CA LEU A 55 13.78 12.80 33.23
C LEU A 55 13.57 14.28 32.92
N LEU A 56 13.95 15.18 33.85
CA LEU A 56 13.87 16.63 33.63
C LEU A 56 14.84 17.08 32.52
N GLN A 57 16.05 16.55 32.50
CA GLN A 57 17.02 16.83 31.43
C GLN A 57 16.49 16.34 30.06
N GLU A 58 15.93 15.13 30.01
CA GLU A 58 15.34 14.59 28.78
C GLU A 58 14.15 15.44 28.29
N MET A 59 13.32 15.94 29.21
CA MET A 59 12.22 16.85 28.87
C MET A 59 12.73 18.18 28.33
N GLU A 60 13.79 18.73 28.93
CA GLU A 60 14.43 19.98 28.47
C GLU A 60 15.02 19.81 27.05
N ASP A 61 15.73 18.72 26.79
CA ASP A 61 16.28 18.39 25.46
C ASP A 61 15.17 18.26 24.41
N ARG A 62 14.08 17.55 24.74
CA ARG A 62 12.91 17.45 23.85
C ARG A 62 12.28 18.82 23.60
N HIS A 63 12.15 19.67 24.61
CA HIS A 63 11.57 21.00 24.46
C HIS A 63 12.45 21.88 23.56
N VAL A 64 13.77 21.80 23.70
CA VAL A 64 14.72 22.50 22.81
C VAL A 64 14.54 22.00 21.37
N SER A 65 14.46 20.69 21.15
CA SER A 65 14.23 20.08 19.84
C SER A 65 12.90 20.51 19.20
N VAL A 66 11.80 20.51 19.95
CA VAL A 66 10.51 20.99 19.46
C VAL A 66 10.59 22.47 19.10
N LYS A 67 11.26 23.29 19.91
CA LYS A 67 11.42 24.72 19.64
C LYS A 67 12.21 24.98 18.37
N THR A 68 13.32 24.25 18.14
CA THR A 68 14.12 24.40 16.92
C THR A 68 13.35 23.93 15.69
N LEU A 69 12.66 22.79 15.76
CA LEU A 69 11.81 22.30 14.67
C LEU A 69 10.67 23.28 14.35
N THR A 70 10.01 23.82 15.37
CA THR A 70 8.92 24.79 15.17
C THR A 70 9.44 26.08 14.54
N SER A 71 10.61 26.56 14.96
CA SER A 71 11.26 27.73 14.34
C SER A 71 11.63 27.49 12.88
N ALA A 72 12.21 26.33 12.56
CA ALA A 72 12.55 25.97 11.18
C ALA A 72 11.29 25.85 10.30
N LEU A 73 10.19 25.34 10.87
CA LEU A 73 8.90 25.28 10.18
C LEU A 73 8.38 26.70 9.88
N TYR A 74 8.42 27.61 10.84
CA TYR A 74 8.02 29.01 10.60
C TYR A 74 8.90 29.70 9.56
N GLU A 75 10.21 29.47 9.59
CA GLU A 75 11.14 29.99 8.57
C GLU A 75 10.81 29.42 7.19
N SER A 76 10.49 28.12 7.09
CA SER A 76 10.06 27.51 5.84
C SER A 76 8.73 28.06 5.32
N PHE A 77 7.79 28.39 6.21
CA PHE A 77 6.52 29.02 5.84
C PHE A 77 6.72 30.45 5.35
N GLU A 78 7.59 31.23 5.99
CA GLU A 78 7.99 32.57 5.51
C GLU A 78 8.62 32.50 4.13
N THR A 79 9.54 31.55 3.89
CA THR A 79 10.11 31.38 2.55
C THR A 79 9.06 31.05 1.50
N LEU A 80 8.11 30.15 1.82
CA LEU A 80 7.01 29.79 0.91
C LEU A 80 6.08 30.98 0.64
N LEU A 81 5.79 31.81 1.64
CA LEU A 81 4.99 33.03 1.48
C LEU A 81 5.70 34.02 0.55
N THR A 82 7.01 34.23 0.72
CA THR A 82 7.78 35.12 -0.17
C THR A 82 7.85 34.60 -1.61
N GLU A 83 7.97 33.29 -1.80
CA GLU A 83 7.91 32.67 -3.13
C GLU A 83 6.52 32.81 -3.77
N LEU A 84 5.45 32.65 -2.99
CA LEU A 84 4.08 32.84 -3.45
C LEU A 84 3.83 34.29 -3.89
N ASP A 85 4.30 35.27 -3.11
CA ASP A 85 4.19 36.70 -3.46
C ASP A 85 4.99 37.01 -4.74
N ALA A 86 6.21 36.50 -4.85
CA ALA A 86 7.03 36.66 -6.04
C ALA A 86 6.38 36.03 -7.29
N LEU A 87 5.73 34.88 -7.13
CA LEU A 87 5.00 34.21 -8.19
C LEU A 87 3.74 35.00 -8.59
N ASN A 88 3.02 35.56 -7.61
CA ASN A 88 1.84 36.39 -7.84
C ASN A 88 2.19 37.68 -8.60
N VAL A 89 3.32 38.32 -8.28
CA VAL A 89 3.85 39.46 -9.04
C VAL A 89 4.19 39.06 -10.49
N LYS A 90 4.77 37.86 -10.69
CA LYS A 90 5.00 37.34 -12.05
C LYS A 90 3.70 37.09 -12.81
N VAL A 91 2.67 36.54 -12.17
CA VAL A 91 1.34 36.35 -12.78
C VAL A 91 0.73 37.70 -13.17
N GLN A 92 0.77 38.71 -12.30
CA GLN A 92 0.32 40.08 -12.63
C GLN A 92 1.13 40.69 -13.78
N SER A 93 2.44 40.41 -13.87
CA SER A 93 3.27 40.86 -15.00
C SER A 93 2.90 40.17 -16.32
N LEU A 94 2.34 38.96 -16.27
CA LEU A 94 1.83 38.20 -17.41
C LEU A 94 0.39 38.60 -17.81
N GLU A 95 -0.40 39.16 -16.89
CA GLU A 95 -1.71 39.75 -17.19
C GLU A 95 -1.62 40.99 -18.10
N GLY A 96 -0.53 41.77 -17.98
CA GLY A 96 -0.29 42.95 -18.83
C GLY A 96 -0.24 42.66 -20.35
N PRO A 97 0.47 41.60 -20.81
CA PRO A 97 0.50 41.23 -22.23
C PRO A 97 -0.72 40.43 -22.74
N LEU A 98 -1.54 39.82 -21.87
CA LEU A 98 -2.74 39.05 -22.28
C LEU A 98 -3.70 39.80 -23.24
N PRO A 99 -3.99 41.10 -23.01
CA PRO A 99 -4.80 41.93 -23.92
C PRO A 99 -4.19 42.11 -25.32
N TYR A 100 -2.87 41.94 -25.47
CA TYR A 100 -2.21 42.02 -26.77
C TYR A 100 -2.41 40.74 -27.55
N PHE A 101 -2.45 39.57 -26.91
CA PHE A 101 -2.79 38.30 -27.58
C PHE A 101 -4.25 38.27 -28.04
N THR A 102 -5.18 38.78 -27.23
CA THR A 102 -6.59 38.92 -27.64
C THR A 102 -6.76 39.97 -28.74
N ARG A 103 -5.98 41.06 -28.70
CA ARG A 103 -5.93 42.03 -29.81
C ARG A 103 -5.32 41.44 -31.07
N ILE A 104 -4.21 40.71 -31.00
CA ILE A 104 -3.59 40.04 -32.15
C ILE A 104 -4.57 39.03 -32.77
N SER A 105 -5.29 38.26 -31.94
CA SER A 105 -6.37 37.37 -32.40
C SER A 105 -7.52 38.14 -33.06
N SER A 106 -7.94 39.27 -32.50
CA SER A 106 -8.99 40.12 -33.08
C SER A 106 -8.56 40.79 -34.39
N ILE A 107 -7.27 41.15 -34.51
CA ILE A 107 -6.67 41.75 -35.70
C ILE A 107 -6.50 40.70 -36.80
N ALA A 108 -6.03 39.49 -36.47
CA ALA A 108 -5.98 38.36 -37.40
C ALA A 108 -7.39 38.04 -37.98
N LYS A 109 -8.42 38.09 -37.14
CA LYS A 109 -9.82 37.91 -37.54
C LYS A 109 -10.35 39.07 -38.41
N ALA A 110 -9.89 40.30 -38.17
CA ALA A 110 -10.27 41.48 -38.94
C ALA A 110 -9.51 41.61 -40.29
N VAL A 111 -8.33 40.99 -40.41
CA VAL A 111 -7.47 41.04 -41.61
C VAL A 111 -7.83 39.95 -42.64
N GLY A 112 -8.70 39.00 -42.30
CA GLY A 112 -9.23 38.01 -43.24
C GLY A 112 -8.25 36.91 -43.63
N THR A 113 -7.17 36.73 -42.87
CA THR A 113 -6.28 35.58 -42.96
C THR A 113 -6.92 34.40 -42.22
N ASN A 114 -7.27 33.34 -42.94
CA ASN A 114 -7.77 32.07 -42.37
C ASN A 114 -6.70 31.28 -41.59
N GLU A 115 -5.55 31.89 -41.28
CA GLU A 115 -4.53 31.27 -40.43
C GLU A 115 -4.92 31.45 -38.97
N SER A 116 -5.40 30.39 -38.33
CA SER A 116 -5.57 30.38 -36.89
C SER A 116 -4.20 30.21 -36.23
N PHE A 117 -3.70 31.23 -35.55
CA PHE A 117 -2.50 31.13 -34.70
C PHE A 117 -2.79 30.46 -33.34
N LEU A 118 -4.06 30.21 -33.04
CA LEU A 118 -4.51 29.65 -31.78
C LEU A 118 -3.97 28.22 -31.52
N PRO A 119 -3.95 27.29 -32.49
CA PRO A 119 -3.34 25.97 -32.32
C PRO A 119 -1.85 26.07 -31.97
N ASP A 120 -1.09 26.92 -32.67
CA ASP A 120 0.34 27.11 -32.41
C ASP A 120 0.60 27.69 -31.01
N VAL A 121 -0.24 28.64 -30.58
CA VAL A 121 -0.16 29.21 -29.22
C VAL A 121 -0.52 28.17 -28.16
N LEU A 122 -1.57 27.36 -28.38
CA LEU A 122 -1.97 26.30 -27.47
C LEU A 122 -0.89 25.22 -27.37
N ASP A 123 -0.32 24.80 -28.49
CA ASP A 123 0.74 23.78 -28.53
C ASP A 123 2.04 24.28 -27.89
N THR A 124 2.41 25.55 -28.14
CA THR A 124 3.55 26.19 -27.46
C THR A 124 3.31 26.30 -25.96
N TYR A 125 2.11 26.72 -25.54
CA TYR A 125 1.74 26.80 -24.13
C TYR A 125 1.86 25.44 -23.45
N VAL A 126 1.24 24.40 -24.02
CA VAL A 126 1.27 23.03 -23.49
C VAL A 126 2.70 22.51 -23.44
N THR A 127 3.47 22.69 -24.51
CA THR A 127 4.86 22.24 -24.57
C THR A 127 5.72 22.86 -23.48
N VAL A 128 5.68 24.20 -23.35
CA VAL A 128 6.45 24.91 -22.32
C VAL A 128 5.95 24.53 -20.93
N ARG A 129 4.63 24.41 -20.73
CA ARG A 129 4.04 24.08 -19.43
C ARG A 129 4.41 22.66 -19.00
N THR A 130 4.31 21.68 -19.88
CA THR A 130 4.77 20.30 -19.61
C THR A 130 6.25 20.30 -19.23
N GLN A 131 7.13 20.98 -20.00
CA GLN A 131 8.56 21.03 -19.70
C GLN A 131 8.89 21.64 -18.33
N LEU A 132 8.10 22.61 -17.87
CA LEU A 132 8.29 23.23 -16.56
C LEU A 132 7.76 22.36 -15.41
N VAL A 133 6.62 21.70 -15.62
CA VAL A 133 5.91 20.97 -14.57
C VAL A 133 6.44 19.55 -14.39
N THR A 134 6.74 18.82 -15.47
CA THR A 134 7.25 17.44 -15.42
C THR A 134 8.41 17.23 -14.44
N PRO A 135 9.50 18.01 -14.43
CA PRO A 135 10.62 17.76 -13.50
C PRO A 135 10.22 17.93 -12.03
N VAL A 136 9.27 18.82 -11.73
CA VAL A 136 8.76 19.02 -10.35
C VAL A 136 7.92 17.82 -9.93
N VAL A 137 7.05 17.35 -10.82
CA VAL A 137 6.22 16.15 -10.61
C VAL A 137 7.10 14.93 -10.41
N ASP A 138 8.09 14.71 -11.28
CA ASP A 138 9.02 13.58 -11.19
C ASP A 138 9.85 13.61 -9.91
N ALA A 139 10.33 14.78 -9.49
CA ALA A 139 11.07 14.94 -8.23
C ALA A 139 10.20 14.59 -7.01
N TYR A 140 8.95 15.08 -6.98
CA TYR A 140 7.99 14.76 -5.92
C TYR A 140 7.68 13.26 -5.88
N LEU A 141 7.31 12.68 -7.04
CA LEU A 141 7.00 11.26 -7.14
C LEU A 141 8.19 10.38 -6.76
N THR A 142 9.41 10.76 -7.15
CA THR A 142 10.62 10.03 -6.77
C THR A 142 10.85 10.06 -5.25
N SER A 143 10.64 11.21 -4.61
CA SER A 143 10.75 11.37 -3.15
C SER A 143 9.74 10.50 -2.39
N VAL A 144 8.47 10.52 -2.81
CA VAL A 144 7.41 9.68 -2.22
C VAL A 144 7.67 8.20 -2.47
N ASN A 145 8.12 7.84 -3.68
CA ASN A 145 8.43 6.47 -4.06
C ASN A 145 9.61 5.88 -3.24
N GLN A 146 10.54 6.70 -2.77
CA GLN A 146 11.64 6.21 -1.92
C GLN A 146 11.24 6.02 -0.46
N SER A 147 10.24 6.75 0.02
CA SER A 147 9.91 6.85 1.45
C SER A 147 8.69 6.02 1.87
N THR A 148 7.87 5.56 0.93
CA THR A 148 6.56 4.95 1.21
C THR A 148 6.35 3.62 0.50
N ASP A 149 5.40 2.83 0.99
CA ASP A 149 4.90 1.63 0.32
C ASP A 149 4.08 2.00 -0.94
N ILE A 150 3.83 1.00 -1.79
CA ILE A 150 3.15 1.22 -3.08
C ILE A 150 1.74 1.79 -2.92
N VAL A 151 1.00 1.42 -1.87
CA VAL A 151 -0.38 1.86 -1.68
C VAL A 151 -0.40 3.31 -1.21
N SER A 152 0.49 3.67 -0.28
CA SER A 152 0.70 5.05 0.13
C SER A 152 1.17 5.93 -1.04
N LEU A 153 2.10 5.43 -1.87
CA LEU A 153 2.54 6.11 -3.11
C LEU A 153 1.37 6.37 -4.04
N LEU A 154 0.48 5.39 -4.24
CA LEU A 154 -0.73 5.55 -5.07
C LEU A 154 -1.66 6.63 -4.52
N ARG A 155 -1.98 6.57 -3.22
CA ARG A 155 -2.85 7.56 -2.57
C ARG A 155 -2.28 8.97 -2.69
N MET A 156 -1.02 9.15 -2.29
CA MET A 156 -0.33 10.45 -2.30
C MET A 156 -0.09 10.96 -3.73
N GLY A 157 0.30 10.08 -4.64
CA GLY A 157 0.58 10.40 -6.04
C GLY A 157 -0.69 10.79 -6.81
N CYS A 158 -1.76 10.00 -6.69
CA CYS A 158 -3.04 10.33 -7.31
C CYS A 158 -3.65 11.61 -6.72
N GLN A 159 -3.59 11.79 -5.40
CA GLN A 159 -4.08 13.02 -4.76
C GLN A 159 -3.30 14.25 -5.24
N TYR A 160 -1.97 14.13 -5.37
CA TYR A 160 -1.14 15.19 -5.92
C TYR A 160 -1.49 15.50 -7.38
N MET A 161 -1.66 14.47 -8.22
CA MET A 161 -2.06 14.64 -9.63
C MET A 161 -3.43 15.32 -9.77
N VAL A 162 -4.39 14.99 -8.91
CA VAL A 162 -5.71 15.62 -8.90
C VAL A 162 -5.61 17.11 -8.54
N ARG A 163 -4.84 17.45 -7.51
CA ARG A 163 -4.58 18.86 -7.13
C ARG A 163 -3.85 19.61 -8.23
N LEU A 164 -2.86 18.98 -8.87
CA LEU A 164 -2.13 19.55 -9.99
C LEU A 164 -3.07 19.84 -11.16
N CYS A 165 -3.92 18.88 -11.53
CA CYS A 165 -4.88 19.05 -12.61
C CYS A 165 -5.91 20.16 -12.29
N GLN A 166 -6.35 20.31 -11.04
CA GLN A 166 -7.19 21.43 -10.61
C GLN A 166 -6.45 22.77 -10.74
N ALA A 167 -5.19 22.85 -10.28
CA ALA A 167 -4.38 24.05 -10.39
C ALA A 167 -4.14 24.46 -11.85
N GLU A 168 -3.76 23.51 -12.71
CA GLU A 168 -3.57 23.74 -14.14
C GLU A 168 -4.87 24.15 -14.83
N TYR A 169 -6.01 23.55 -14.46
CA TYR A 169 -7.32 23.96 -14.99
C TYR A 169 -7.63 25.42 -14.65
N THR A 170 -7.40 25.84 -13.40
CA THR A 170 -7.62 27.24 -12.99
C THR A 170 -6.68 28.20 -13.69
N LEU A 171 -5.40 27.85 -13.85
CA LEU A 171 -4.42 28.66 -14.55
C LEU A 171 -4.76 28.77 -16.05
N PHE A 172 -5.11 27.66 -16.68
CA PHE A 172 -5.48 27.64 -18.08
C PHE A 172 -6.67 28.57 -18.33
N ARG A 173 -7.70 28.48 -17.48
CA ARG A 173 -8.86 29.36 -17.55
C ARG A 173 -8.50 30.83 -17.34
N HIS A 174 -7.52 31.12 -16.48
CA HIS A 174 -7.03 32.47 -16.26
C HIS A 174 -6.28 33.03 -17.49
N VAL A 175 -5.44 32.21 -18.13
CA VAL A 175 -4.63 32.61 -19.29
C VAL A 175 -5.48 32.80 -20.56
N PHE A 176 -6.44 31.90 -20.80
CA PHE A 176 -7.23 31.92 -22.04
C PHE A 176 -8.62 32.55 -21.88
N GLY A 177 -9.07 32.81 -20.65
CA GLY A 177 -10.38 33.40 -20.35
C GLY A 177 -11.58 32.48 -20.65
N VAL A 178 -11.32 31.23 -21.03
CA VAL A 178 -12.33 30.23 -21.41
C VAL A 178 -12.04 28.88 -20.75
N VAL A 179 -13.05 28.03 -20.67
CA VAL A 179 -12.93 26.67 -20.15
C VAL A 179 -12.10 25.81 -21.12
N PRO A 180 -11.23 24.89 -20.66
CA PRO A 180 -10.45 23.99 -21.53
C PRO A 180 -11.29 23.20 -22.55
N SER A 181 -12.50 22.78 -22.18
CA SER A 181 -13.48 22.09 -23.03
C SER A 181 -14.21 23.02 -24.02
N ALA A 182 -13.90 24.32 -24.05
CA ALA A 182 -14.65 25.27 -24.88
C ALA A 182 -14.43 24.99 -26.38
N PRO A 183 -15.50 25.03 -27.20
CA PRO A 183 -15.42 24.75 -28.64
C PRO A 183 -14.54 25.75 -29.39
N VAL A 184 -14.34 26.95 -28.85
CA VAL A 184 -13.42 27.96 -29.42
C VAL A 184 -11.95 27.53 -29.36
N LEU A 185 -11.60 26.59 -28.48
CA LEU A 185 -10.25 26.03 -28.34
C LEU A 185 -10.09 24.68 -29.05
N GLN A 186 -11.18 24.13 -29.61
CA GLN A 186 -11.09 22.93 -30.44
C GLN A 186 -10.45 23.33 -31.77
N VAL A 187 -9.40 22.60 -32.13
CA VAL A 187 -8.80 22.71 -33.45
C VAL A 187 -9.63 21.81 -34.35
N GLU A 188 -10.21 22.38 -35.41
CA GLU A 188 -10.84 21.59 -36.48
C GLU A 188 -9.79 20.55 -36.93
N ASP A 189 -10.09 19.25 -36.81
CA ASP A 189 -9.23 18.07 -37.04
C ASP A 189 -8.58 17.38 -35.81
N GLN A 190 -8.74 17.87 -34.57
CA GLN A 190 -8.29 17.15 -33.36
C GLN A 190 -9.45 16.79 -32.43
N ASP A 191 -9.65 15.48 -32.19
CA ASP A 191 -10.63 14.98 -31.23
C ASP A 191 -10.23 15.30 -29.76
N GLU A 192 -8.94 15.52 -29.49
CA GLU A 192 -8.41 15.74 -28.14
C GLU A 192 -8.04 17.22 -27.87
N HIS A 193 -8.50 17.74 -26.74
CA HIS A 193 -8.15 19.08 -26.29
C HIS A 193 -6.67 19.19 -25.89
N ALA A 194 -6.00 20.29 -26.24
CA ALA A 194 -4.59 20.52 -25.90
C ALA A 194 -4.32 20.40 -24.38
N PHE A 195 -5.26 20.84 -23.54
CA PHE A 195 -5.21 20.66 -22.09
C PHE A 195 -5.25 19.19 -21.67
N GLN A 196 -6.14 18.38 -22.28
CA GLN A 196 -6.22 16.95 -21.99
C GLN A 196 -4.92 16.24 -22.34
N ARG A 197 -4.32 16.57 -23.50
CA ARG A 197 -2.99 16.07 -23.89
C ARG A 197 -1.92 16.40 -22.84
N MET A 198 -1.90 17.62 -22.32
CA MET A 198 -0.97 18.04 -21.27
C MET A 198 -1.15 17.22 -19.98
N ILE A 199 -2.38 17.13 -19.47
CA ILE A 199 -2.68 16.40 -18.24
C ILE A 199 -2.40 14.90 -18.39
N PHE A 200 -2.72 14.33 -19.56
CA PHE A 200 -2.36 12.97 -19.90
C PHE A 200 -0.85 12.77 -19.81
N GLN A 201 -0.03 13.61 -20.45
CA GLN A 201 1.44 13.52 -20.34
C GLN A 201 1.94 13.60 -18.90
N LEU A 202 1.40 14.50 -18.08
CA LEU A 202 1.79 14.64 -16.68
C LEU A 202 1.35 13.44 -15.82
N SER A 203 0.18 12.85 -16.08
CA SER A 203 -0.27 11.65 -15.37
C SER A 203 0.54 10.40 -15.73
N TYR A 204 1.18 10.36 -16.91
CA TYR A 204 2.13 9.30 -17.24
C TYR A 204 3.36 9.29 -16.34
N SER A 205 3.78 10.43 -15.78
CA SER A 205 4.86 10.44 -14.77
C SER A 205 4.50 9.58 -13.55
N LEU A 206 3.25 9.65 -13.08
CA LEU A 206 2.75 8.80 -12.00
C LEU A 206 2.76 7.32 -12.41
N TYR A 207 2.29 7.01 -13.61
CA TYR A 207 2.31 5.65 -14.15
C TYR A 207 3.74 5.08 -14.19
N HIS A 208 4.70 5.87 -14.69
CA HIS A 208 6.11 5.45 -14.78
C HIS A 208 6.76 5.23 -13.41
N ALA A 209 6.37 6.00 -12.38
CA ALA A 209 6.87 5.81 -11.02
C ALA A 209 6.31 4.54 -10.36
N VAL A 210 5.03 4.23 -10.58
CA VAL A 210 4.32 3.13 -9.90
C VAL A 210 4.56 1.78 -10.59
N ARG A 211 4.60 1.75 -11.93
CA ARG A 211 4.66 0.52 -12.72
C ARG A 211 5.76 -0.46 -12.28
N PRO A 212 7.03 -0.04 -12.06
CA PRO A 212 8.09 -0.96 -11.65
C PRO A 212 7.81 -1.62 -10.30
N ARG A 213 7.26 -0.86 -9.34
CA ARG A 213 6.90 -1.37 -8.01
C ARG A 213 5.77 -2.37 -8.07
N MET A 214 4.78 -2.12 -8.93
CA MET A 214 3.63 -2.99 -9.12
C MET A 214 4.03 -4.33 -9.74
N LEU A 215 4.88 -4.31 -10.76
CA LEU A 215 5.39 -5.52 -11.41
C LEU A 215 6.26 -6.39 -10.50
N GLN A 216 6.89 -5.81 -9.47
CA GLN A 216 7.69 -6.54 -8.48
C GLN A 216 6.84 -7.16 -7.36
N GLN A 217 5.56 -6.81 -7.24
CA GLN A 217 4.72 -7.39 -6.19
C GLN A 217 4.44 -8.87 -6.45
N HIS A 218 4.54 -9.66 -5.39
CA HIS A 218 4.20 -11.08 -5.36
C HIS A 218 3.11 -11.39 -4.33
N ASN A 219 2.84 -10.46 -3.41
CA ASN A 219 1.83 -10.63 -2.39
C ASN A 219 0.44 -10.34 -2.97
N LEU A 220 -0.42 -11.36 -2.97
CA LEU A 220 -1.80 -11.24 -3.45
C LEU A 220 -2.58 -10.18 -2.66
N ASP A 221 -2.37 -10.06 -1.35
CA ASP A 221 -3.09 -9.10 -0.51
C ASP A 221 -2.76 -7.66 -0.88
N VAL A 222 -1.49 -7.37 -1.15
CA VAL A 222 -1.04 -6.04 -1.59
C VAL A 222 -1.59 -5.73 -2.98
N LEU A 223 -1.61 -6.71 -3.90
CA LEU A 223 -2.19 -6.54 -5.25
C LEU A 223 -3.70 -6.26 -5.20
N CYS A 224 -4.44 -6.98 -4.34
CA CYS A 224 -5.84 -6.72 -4.08
C CYS A 224 -6.06 -5.31 -3.51
N GLU A 225 -5.23 -4.89 -2.55
CA GLU A 225 -5.31 -3.54 -1.96
C GLU A 225 -5.03 -2.45 -3.01
N ILE A 226 -4.04 -2.63 -3.88
CA ILE A 226 -3.76 -1.71 -4.99
C ILE A 226 -5.00 -1.54 -5.87
N VAL A 227 -5.64 -2.64 -6.28
CA VAL A 227 -6.84 -2.60 -7.13
C VAL A 227 -8.00 -1.89 -6.40
N GLU A 228 -8.19 -2.15 -5.12
CA GLU A 228 -9.22 -1.47 -4.31
C GLU A 228 -8.99 0.03 -4.20
N VAL A 229 -7.76 0.44 -3.88
CA VAL A 229 -7.40 1.85 -3.72
C VAL A 229 -7.57 2.60 -5.04
N LEU A 230 -7.10 2.03 -6.15
CA LEU A 230 -7.27 2.65 -7.45
C LEU A 230 -8.75 2.78 -7.84
N ARG A 231 -9.58 1.76 -7.60
CA ARG A 231 -11.01 1.81 -7.96
C ARG A 231 -11.83 2.70 -7.04
N ARG A 232 -11.80 2.46 -5.73
CA ARG A 232 -12.70 3.12 -4.76
C ARG A 232 -12.16 4.46 -4.29
N GLU A 233 -10.88 4.54 -3.97
CA GLU A 233 -10.31 5.78 -3.43
C GLU A 233 -9.93 6.74 -4.54
N VAL A 234 -9.31 6.28 -5.62
CA VAL A 234 -8.84 7.17 -6.69
C VAL A 234 -9.94 7.48 -7.70
N VAL A 235 -10.50 6.47 -8.39
CA VAL A 235 -11.48 6.70 -9.45
C VAL A 235 -12.79 7.27 -8.88
N ASP A 236 -13.42 6.57 -7.92
CA ASP A 236 -14.73 6.98 -7.42
C ASP A 236 -14.69 8.27 -6.58
N THR A 237 -13.64 8.48 -5.78
CA THR A 237 -13.60 9.61 -4.82
C THR A 237 -12.87 10.84 -5.37
N HIS A 238 -11.87 10.68 -6.25
CA HIS A 238 -11.04 11.81 -6.68
C HIS A 238 -11.15 12.17 -8.16
N ILE A 239 -11.29 11.19 -9.07
CA ILE A 239 -11.32 11.43 -10.52
C ILE A 239 -12.72 11.77 -11.00
N ARG A 240 -13.73 10.94 -10.72
CA ARG A 240 -15.11 11.17 -11.19
C ARG A 240 -15.72 12.52 -10.76
N PRO A 241 -15.49 13.03 -9.54
CA PRO A 241 -16.00 14.35 -9.15
C PRO A 241 -15.39 15.52 -9.94
N MET A 242 -14.34 15.27 -10.73
CA MET A 242 -13.60 16.29 -11.44
C MET A 242 -14.25 16.73 -12.77
N GLY A 243 -15.29 16.02 -13.23
CA GLY A 243 -16.04 16.36 -14.45
C GLY A 243 -15.16 16.25 -15.70
N ASP A 244 -15.21 17.24 -16.60
CA ASP A 244 -14.48 17.24 -17.88
C ASP A 244 -12.96 17.02 -17.75
N ALA A 245 -12.36 17.43 -16.63
CA ALA A 245 -10.92 17.22 -16.39
C ALA A 245 -10.57 15.77 -16.01
N ALA A 246 -11.57 14.96 -15.65
CA ALA A 246 -11.40 13.53 -15.35
C ALA A 246 -11.00 12.74 -16.60
N GLU A 247 -11.50 13.14 -17.77
CA GLU A 247 -11.32 12.43 -19.04
C GLU A 247 -9.84 12.27 -19.44
N ALA A 248 -8.97 13.17 -18.97
CA ALA A 248 -7.53 13.09 -19.23
C ALA A 248 -6.77 12.16 -18.27
N VAL A 249 -7.28 11.94 -17.06
CA VAL A 249 -6.58 11.19 -15.99
C VAL A 249 -7.12 9.76 -15.86
N GLU A 250 -8.42 9.58 -16.06
CA GLU A 250 -9.12 8.29 -15.94
C GLU A 250 -8.47 7.17 -16.77
N PRO A 251 -8.09 7.38 -18.06
CA PRO A 251 -7.48 6.32 -18.86
C PRO A 251 -6.14 5.82 -18.30
N VAL A 252 -5.38 6.70 -17.63
CA VAL A 252 -4.08 6.33 -17.05
C VAL A 252 -4.28 5.49 -15.80
N VAL A 253 -5.28 5.84 -14.98
CA VAL A 253 -5.61 5.06 -13.77
C VAL A 253 -6.25 3.72 -14.13
N ASP A 254 -7.13 3.68 -15.14
CA ASP A 254 -7.70 2.42 -15.64
C ASP A 254 -6.62 1.50 -16.19
N ARG A 255 -5.61 2.05 -16.86
CA ARG A 255 -4.44 1.27 -17.28
C ARG A 255 -3.66 0.70 -16.09
N MET A 256 -3.48 1.49 -15.02
CA MET A 256 -2.85 1.01 -13.78
C MET A 256 -3.64 -0.11 -13.12
N ILE A 257 -4.98 0.00 -13.10
CA ILE A 257 -5.88 -1.03 -12.59
C ILE A 257 -5.71 -2.30 -13.44
N GLY A 258 -5.70 -2.19 -14.76
CA GLY A 258 -5.50 -3.32 -15.67
C GLY A 258 -4.17 -4.04 -15.42
N ASP A 259 -3.06 -3.31 -15.35
CA ASP A 259 -1.74 -3.87 -15.07
C ASP A 259 -1.69 -4.54 -13.66
N ALA A 260 -2.36 -3.98 -12.66
CA ALA A 260 -2.47 -4.58 -11.32
C ALA A 260 -3.27 -5.89 -11.34
N GLN A 261 -4.39 -5.92 -12.08
CA GLN A 261 -5.22 -7.11 -12.26
C GLN A 261 -4.50 -8.20 -13.02
N GLU A 262 -3.79 -7.89 -14.10
CA GLU A 262 -2.98 -8.85 -14.86
C GLU A 262 -1.91 -9.47 -13.95
N ARG A 263 -1.23 -8.64 -13.14
CA ARG A 263 -0.25 -9.12 -12.18
C ARG A 263 -0.88 -10.00 -11.10
N LEU A 264 -2.06 -9.65 -10.61
CA LEU A 264 -2.82 -10.45 -9.65
C LEU A 264 -3.19 -11.82 -10.23
N ILE A 265 -3.65 -11.88 -11.48
CA ILE A 265 -3.98 -13.13 -12.18
C ILE A 265 -2.75 -14.04 -12.29
N LEU A 266 -1.61 -13.50 -12.74
CA LEU A 266 -0.37 -14.26 -12.87
C LEU A 266 0.14 -14.78 -11.52
N CYS A 267 0.10 -13.96 -10.48
CA CYS A 267 0.51 -14.38 -9.14
C CYS A 267 -0.44 -15.43 -8.57
N THR A 268 -1.74 -15.32 -8.86
CA THR A 268 -2.76 -16.30 -8.48
C THR A 268 -2.49 -17.64 -9.15
N GLN A 269 -2.29 -17.67 -10.47
CA GLN A 269 -1.96 -18.90 -11.19
C GLN A 269 -0.69 -19.57 -10.66
N LYS A 270 0.33 -18.76 -10.33
CA LYS A 270 1.55 -19.26 -9.71
C LYS A 270 1.28 -19.85 -8.32
N TYR A 271 0.52 -19.14 -7.48
CA TYR A 271 0.13 -19.60 -6.15
C TYR A 271 -0.63 -20.94 -6.21
N LEU A 272 -1.58 -21.08 -7.14
CA LEU A 272 -2.32 -22.33 -7.33
C LEU A 272 -1.37 -23.48 -7.72
N ARG A 273 -0.39 -23.23 -8.58
CA ARG A 273 0.60 -24.24 -8.97
C ARG A 273 1.49 -24.66 -7.81
N ASP A 274 2.04 -23.69 -7.10
CA ASP A 274 3.05 -23.93 -6.07
C ASP A 274 2.44 -24.52 -4.78
N GLU A 275 1.26 -24.03 -4.36
CA GLU A 275 0.65 -24.41 -3.07
C GLU A 275 -0.42 -25.49 -3.18
N ILE A 276 -0.99 -25.73 -4.38
CA ILE A 276 -2.01 -26.78 -4.59
C ILE A 276 -1.42 -27.90 -5.45
N GLU A 277 -0.95 -27.63 -6.67
CA GLU A 277 -0.46 -28.70 -7.56
C GLU A 277 0.75 -29.42 -7.00
N ALA A 278 1.73 -28.66 -6.51
CA ALA A 278 2.98 -29.19 -5.98
C ALA A 278 2.90 -29.52 -4.49
N PHE A 279 1.70 -29.53 -3.89
CA PHE A 279 1.52 -29.85 -2.48
C PHE A 279 1.90 -31.29 -2.18
N VAL A 280 2.85 -31.48 -1.25
CA VAL A 280 3.24 -32.79 -0.75
C VAL A 280 2.58 -33.03 0.61
N PRO A 281 1.69 -34.03 0.74
CA PRO A 281 1.02 -34.31 2.01
C PRO A 281 2.01 -34.67 3.12
N THR A 282 1.83 -34.08 4.31
CA THR A 282 2.56 -34.51 5.50
C THR A 282 1.80 -35.61 6.26
N LEU A 283 2.49 -36.38 7.12
CA LEU A 283 1.84 -37.40 7.96
C LEU A 283 0.77 -36.79 8.90
N ALA A 284 0.93 -35.52 9.28
CA ALA A 284 -0.09 -34.81 10.05
C ALA A 284 -1.32 -34.47 9.18
N ASP A 285 -1.13 -34.24 7.88
CA ASP A 285 -2.21 -33.96 6.92
C ASP A 285 -3.00 -35.19 6.54
N LEU A 286 -2.40 -36.37 6.58
CA LEU A 286 -3.05 -37.65 6.32
C LEU A 286 -3.69 -38.28 7.56
N ASN A 287 -3.61 -37.63 8.73
CA ASN A 287 -4.10 -38.18 10.01
C ASN A 287 -5.63 -38.11 10.15
N TYR A 288 -6.33 -38.81 9.26
CA TYR A 288 -7.76 -39.06 9.29
C TYR A 288 -8.01 -40.51 9.74
N PRO A 289 -9.05 -40.78 10.56
CA PRO A 289 -10.10 -39.86 11.02
C PRO A 289 -9.77 -39.05 12.28
N ASP A 290 -8.61 -39.25 12.92
CA ASP A 290 -8.29 -38.67 14.24
C ASP A 290 -8.32 -37.14 14.27
N LYS A 291 -7.95 -36.46 13.17
CA LYS A 291 -8.13 -35.00 13.01
C LYS A 291 -9.59 -34.56 13.17
N LEU A 292 -10.54 -35.35 12.66
CA LEU A 292 -11.98 -35.04 12.73
C LEU A 292 -12.53 -35.23 14.13
N LEU A 293 -12.04 -36.26 14.83
CA LEU A 293 -12.43 -36.55 16.21
C LEU A 293 -11.86 -35.50 17.17
N GLY A 294 -10.62 -35.06 16.96
CA GLY A 294 -9.98 -33.99 17.74
C GLY A 294 -10.64 -32.62 17.54
N ALA A 295 -11.02 -32.27 16.31
CA ALA A 295 -11.70 -31.01 16.01
C ALA A 295 -13.12 -30.91 16.61
N CYS A 296 -13.71 -32.04 17.03
CA CYS A 296 -14.97 -32.04 17.78
C CYS A 296 -14.81 -31.45 19.19
N ALA A 297 -13.59 -31.44 19.74
CA ALA A 297 -13.27 -30.87 21.06
C ALA A 297 -12.90 -29.38 21.02
N THR A 298 -12.44 -28.85 19.88
CA THR A 298 -12.10 -27.42 19.69
C THR A 298 -12.70 -26.91 18.38
N PRO A 299 -13.76 -26.08 18.42
CA PRO A 299 -14.54 -25.73 17.24
C PRO A 299 -13.86 -24.63 16.42
N THR A 300 -12.88 -24.98 15.61
CA THR A 300 -12.41 -24.12 14.52
C THR A 300 -12.82 -24.77 13.20
N VAL A 301 -13.65 -24.07 12.42
CA VAL A 301 -14.24 -24.57 11.16
C VAL A 301 -13.15 -25.04 10.19
N TYR A 302 -12.03 -24.33 10.16
CA TYR A 302 -10.86 -24.59 9.31
C TYR A 302 -9.99 -25.76 9.77
N ALA A 303 -9.98 -26.15 11.05
CA ALA A 303 -9.13 -27.23 11.53
C ALA A 303 -9.51 -28.61 10.99
N THR A 304 -10.70 -28.74 10.42
CA THR A 304 -11.16 -29.98 9.78
C THR A 304 -10.88 -30.05 8.28
N TRP A 305 -10.33 -28.98 7.69
CA TRP A 305 -10.09 -28.90 6.25
C TRP A 305 -8.70 -29.42 5.92
N TYR A 306 -8.62 -30.08 4.78
CA TYR A 306 -7.35 -30.41 4.16
C TYR A 306 -6.68 -29.14 3.60
N PRO A 307 -5.35 -28.95 3.75
CA PRO A 307 -4.68 -27.69 3.42
C PRO A 307 -4.93 -27.19 1.99
N THR A 308 -4.91 -28.07 1.00
CA THR A 308 -5.14 -27.66 -0.40
C THR A 308 -6.55 -27.10 -0.63
N LEU A 309 -7.55 -27.60 0.10
CA LEU A 309 -8.92 -27.08 0.05
C LEU A 309 -8.99 -25.67 0.65
N GLU A 310 -8.31 -25.44 1.77
CA GLU A 310 -8.27 -24.14 2.43
C GLU A 310 -7.59 -23.09 1.53
N HIS A 311 -6.41 -23.41 1.00
CA HIS A 311 -5.68 -22.53 0.08
C HIS A 311 -6.50 -22.19 -1.18
N THR A 312 -7.17 -23.19 -1.76
CA THR A 312 -8.05 -22.99 -2.92
C THR A 312 -9.16 -21.99 -2.62
N LEU A 313 -9.91 -22.19 -1.53
CA LEU A 313 -11.06 -21.35 -1.21
C LEU A 313 -10.66 -19.93 -0.79
N MET A 314 -9.57 -19.79 -0.02
CA MET A 314 -9.02 -18.48 0.32
C MET A 314 -8.61 -17.71 -0.92
N CYS A 315 -7.91 -18.36 -1.84
CA CYS A 315 -7.46 -17.75 -3.10
C CYS A 315 -8.65 -17.26 -3.94
N LEU A 316 -9.65 -18.11 -4.19
CA LEU A 316 -10.84 -17.73 -4.96
C LEU A 316 -11.63 -16.61 -4.31
N SER A 317 -11.78 -16.64 -2.98
CA SER A 317 -12.50 -15.59 -2.24
C SER A 317 -11.86 -14.21 -2.37
N LYS A 318 -10.51 -14.16 -2.44
CA LYS A 318 -9.75 -12.92 -2.63
C LYS A 318 -9.93 -12.42 -4.06
N VAL A 319 -9.71 -13.26 -5.05
CA VAL A 319 -9.62 -12.85 -6.47
C VAL A 319 -10.99 -12.46 -7.05
N TYR A 320 -12.09 -13.07 -6.57
CA TYR A 320 -13.45 -12.85 -7.08
C TYR A 320 -13.87 -11.39 -7.22
N ARG A 321 -13.47 -10.52 -6.27
CA ARG A 321 -13.88 -9.10 -6.26
C ARG A 321 -13.03 -8.21 -7.17
N TYR A 322 -11.89 -8.71 -7.63
CA TYR A 322 -10.85 -7.90 -8.27
C TYR A 322 -10.62 -8.26 -9.73
N VAL A 323 -11.25 -9.31 -10.24
CA VAL A 323 -11.04 -9.79 -11.61
C VAL A 323 -12.38 -9.89 -12.33
N ASN A 324 -12.36 -9.75 -13.66
CA ASN A 324 -13.55 -9.90 -14.48
C ASN A 324 -14.10 -11.33 -14.37
N MET A 325 -15.43 -11.48 -14.41
CA MET A 325 -16.10 -12.77 -14.20
C MET A 325 -15.55 -13.88 -15.12
N GLN A 326 -15.36 -13.59 -16.42
CA GLN A 326 -14.85 -14.58 -17.38
C GLN A 326 -13.47 -15.13 -16.98
N ILE A 327 -12.54 -14.25 -16.59
CA ILE A 327 -11.19 -14.64 -16.18
C ILE A 327 -11.25 -15.36 -14.82
N PHE A 328 -12.14 -14.93 -13.93
CA PHE A 328 -12.35 -15.59 -12.65
C PHE A 328 -12.89 -17.02 -12.82
N GLU A 329 -13.82 -17.25 -13.75
CA GLU A 329 -14.34 -18.59 -14.04
C GLU A 329 -13.23 -19.53 -14.51
N GLU A 330 -12.33 -19.09 -15.41
CA GLU A 330 -11.18 -19.87 -15.85
C GLU A 330 -10.24 -20.21 -14.68
N LEU A 331 -9.88 -19.22 -13.86
CA LEU A 331 -9.04 -19.42 -12.67
C LEU A 331 -9.70 -20.39 -11.67
N ALA A 332 -11.01 -20.28 -11.48
CA ALA A 332 -11.74 -21.14 -10.57
C ALA A 332 -11.86 -22.57 -11.08
N GLN A 333 -12.05 -22.78 -12.38
CA GLN A 333 -12.03 -24.10 -13.00
C GLN A 333 -10.67 -24.78 -12.78
N ASP A 334 -9.57 -24.06 -12.98
CA ASP A 334 -8.22 -24.55 -12.74
C ASP A 334 -8.00 -24.91 -11.27
N ALA A 335 -8.33 -23.99 -10.36
CA ALA A 335 -8.17 -24.19 -8.93
C ALA A 335 -8.96 -25.41 -8.40
N VAL A 336 -10.22 -25.56 -8.84
CA VAL A 336 -11.09 -26.69 -8.46
C VAL A 336 -10.56 -28.01 -8.98
N ARG A 337 -10.09 -28.04 -10.24
CA ARG A 337 -9.50 -29.23 -10.85
C ARG A 337 -8.25 -29.68 -10.12
N MET A 338 -7.35 -28.74 -9.80
CA MET A 338 -6.12 -29.02 -9.06
C MET A 338 -6.41 -29.47 -7.62
N CYS A 339 -7.33 -28.80 -6.93
CA CYS A 339 -7.78 -29.21 -5.60
C CYS A 339 -8.39 -30.61 -5.62
N THR A 340 -9.24 -30.92 -6.60
CA THR A 340 -9.87 -32.26 -6.72
C THR A 340 -8.82 -33.34 -6.98
N ALA A 341 -7.80 -33.07 -7.78
CA ALA A 341 -6.71 -34.01 -8.03
C ALA A 341 -5.93 -34.33 -6.75
N THR A 342 -5.56 -33.30 -5.97
CA THR A 342 -4.84 -33.47 -4.69
C THR A 342 -5.67 -34.22 -3.66
N LEU A 343 -6.98 -33.96 -3.59
CA LEU A 343 -7.90 -34.67 -2.70
C LEU A 343 -8.04 -36.15 -3.09
N ASN A 344 -8.07 -36.47 -4.38
CA ASN A 344 -8.07 -37.86 -4.85
C ASN A 344 -6.78 -38.59 -4.47
N MET A 345 -5.62 -37.97 -4.64
CA MET A 345 -4.34 -38.54 -4.22
C MET A 345 -4.31 -38.79 -2.71
N ALA A 346 -4.67 -37.79 -1.90
CA ALA A 346 -4.74 -37.93 -0.45
C ALA A 346 -5.73 -39.03 -0.02
N SER A 347 -6.86 -39.18 -0.72
CA SER A 347 -7.83 -40.24 -0.43
C SER A 347 -7.26 -41.65 -0.70
N ALA A 348 -6.41 -41.80 -1.73
CA ALA A 348 -5.74 -43.05 -2.04
C ALA A 348 -4.69 -43.39 -0.99
N ASP A 349 -3.91 -42.40 -0.54
CA ASP A 349 -2.91 -42.59 0.52
C ASP A 349 -3.57 -42.99 1.85
N ILE A 350 -4.65 -42.32 2.24
CA ILE A 350 -5.44 -42.68 3.44
C ILE A 350 -6.06 -44.08 3.31
N ALA A 351 -6.52 -44.45 2.10
CA ALA A 351 -7.09 -45.77 1.86
C ALA A 351 -6.07 -46.90 2.05
N VAL A 352 -4.80 -46.65 1.74
CA VAL A 352 -3.69 -47.60 1.97
C VAL A 352 -3.38 -47.72 3.47
N GLU A 353 -3.37 -46.62 4.21
CA GLU A 353 -2.95 -46.62 5.62
C GLU A 353 -4.04 -47.06 6.60
N LYS A 354 -5.29 -46.63 6.39
CA LYS A 354 -6.41 -46.80 7.34
C LYS A 354 -7.55 -47.65 6.81
N GLY A 355 -7.71 -47.69 5.48
CA GLY A 355 -8.69 -48.54 4.79
C GLY A 355 -9.58 -47.76 3.81
N HIS A 356 -10.15 -48.49 2.84
CA HIS A 356 -10.92 -47.89 1.73
C HIS A 356 -12.12 -47.04 2.17
N LEU A 357 -12.76 -47.37 3.29
CA LEU A 357 -13.90 -46.60 3.81
C LEU A 357 -13.47 -45.22 4.31
N ASP A 358 -12.36 -45.13 5.04
CA ASP A 358 -11.87 -43.86 5.59
C ASP A 358 -11.39 -42.92 4.48
N GLY A 359 -10.70 -43.44 3.47
CA GLY A 359 -10.31 -42.67 2.28
C GLY A 359 -11.52 -42.15 1.50
N GLY A 360 -12.55 -42.99 1.31
CA GLY A 360 -13.79 -42.59 0.63
C GLY A 360 -14.59 -41.54 1.41
N LEU A 361 -14.71 -41.68 2.72
CA LEU A 361 -15.38 -40.70 3.59
C LEU A 361 -14.64 -39.36 3.63
N PHE A 362 -13.31 -39.40 3.68
CA PHE A 362 -12.47 -38.22 3.54
C PHE A 362 -12.77 -37.47 2.24
N LEU A 363 -12.75 -38.19 1.10
CA LEU A 363 -12.98 -37.59 -0.21
C LEU A 363 -14.38 -36.97 -0.32
N ILE A 364 -15.42 -37.70 0.08
CA ILE A 364 -16.81 -37.22 0.03
C ILE A 364 -16.96 -35.94 0.87
N LYS A 365 -16.44 -35.93 2.09
CA LYS A 365 -16.52 -34.74 2.97
C LYS A 365 -15.88 -33.50 2.32
N HIS A 366 -14.68 -33.65 1.78
CA HIS A 366 -13.93 -32.51 1.24
C HIS A 366 -14.51 -32.02 -0.09
N LEU A 367 -15.02 -32.91 -0.95
CA LEU A 367 -15.72 -32.53 -2.18
C LEU A 367 -17.07 -31.85 -1.90
N LEU A 368 -17.83 -32.33 -0.91
CA LEU A 368 -19.06 -31.65 -0.49
C LEU A 368 -18.78 -30.26 0.06
N THR A 369 -17.72 -30.12 0.87
CA THR A 369 -17.28 -28.82 1.40
C THR A 369 -16.86 -27.88 0.27
N LEU A 370 -16.07 -28.37 -0.70
CA LEU A 370 -15.65 -27.61 -1.88
C LEU A 370 -16.86 -27.11 -2.68
N ARG A 371 -17.83 -28.00 -2.96
CA ARG A 371 -19.06 -27.65 -3.68
C ARG A 371 -19.88 -26.59 -2.95
N GLU A 372 -20.11 -26.77 -1.65
CA GLU A 372 -20.89 -25.82 -0.84
C GLU A 372 -20.25 -24.44 -0.81
N ARG A 373 -18.91 -24.37 -0.69
CA ARG A 373 -18.17 -23.11 -0.59
C ARG A 373 -17.98 -22.39 -1.92
N ILE A 374 -18.14 -23.08 -3.04
CA ILE A 374 -18.04 -22.47 -4.38
C ILE A 374 -19.40 -22.00 -4.90
N THR A 375 -20.50 -22.58 -4.41
CA THR A 375 -21.86 -22.22 -4.81
C THR A 375 -22.13 -20.69 -4.75
N PRO A 376 -21.67 -19.93 -3.74
CA PRO A 376 -21.89 -18.48 -3.67
C PRO A 376 -21.18 -17.64 -4.75
N PHE A 377 -20.25 -18.23 -5.50
CA PHE A 377 -19.51 -17.50 -6.54
C PHE A 377 -20.23 -17.50 -7.91
N ASP A 378 -21.38 -18.15 -8.05
CA ASP A 378 -22.19 -18.23 -9.29
C ASP A 378 -21.39 -18.70 -10.54
N ILE A 379 -20.41 -19.59 -10.35
CA ILE A 379 -19.49 -20.03 -11.40
C ILE A 379 -20.20 -20.97 -12.39
N GLN A 380 -20.21 -20.60 -13.67
CA GLN A 380 -20.67 -21.50 -14.73
C GLN A 380 -19.52 -22.40 -15.17
N PHE A 381 -19.48 -23.64 -14.67
CA PHE A 381 -18.51 -24.67 -15.11
C PHE A 381 -18.78 -25.21 -16.53
N ALA A 382 -19.56 -24.50 -17.35
CA ALA A 382 -19.93 -24.92 -18.69
C ALA A 382 -18.80 -24.63 -19.67
N VAL A 383 -17.86 -25.57 -19.81
CA VAL A 383 -16.90 -25.56 -20.92
C VAL A 383 -17.68 -25.76 -22.22
N THR A 384 -17.89 -24.68 -22.97
CA THR A 384 -18.31 -24.83 -24.37
C THR A 384 -17.05 -25.17 -25.17
N GLU A 385 -16.68 -26.45 -25.21
CA GLU A 385 -15.66 -26.93 -26.14
C GLU A 385 -16.17 -26.64 -27.56
N LYS A 386 -15.70 -25.54 -28.16
CA LYS A 386 -15.82 -25.34 -29.61
C LYS A 386 -14.83 -26.29 -30.27
N ASN A 387 -15.20 -27.56 -30.37
CA ASN A 387 -14.56 -28.48 -31.30
C ASN A 387 -14.82 -27.94 -32.71
N LEU A 388 -13.78 -27.37 -33.33
CA LEU A 388 -13.78 -27.02 -34.75
C LEU A 388 -13.84 -28.33 -35.54
N ASP A 389 -15.01 -28.64 -36.09
CA ASP A 389 -15.23 -29.81 -36.92
C ASP A 389 -14.63 -29.58 -38.31
N PHE A 390 -13.48 -30.22 -38.59
CA PHE A 390 -12.80 -30.18 -39.89
C PHE A 390 -13.27 -31.25 -40.88
N SER A 391 -14.37 -31.97 -40.59
CA SER A 391 -14.91 -33.00 -41.50
C SER A 391 -15.38 -32.45 -42.86
N SER A 392 -15.50 -31.13 -43.00
CA SER A 392 -15.91 -30.47 -44.25
C SER A 392 -14.77 -30.17 -45.23
N THR A 393 -13.50 -30.27 -44.84
CA THR A 393 -12.36 -29.87 -45.70
C THR A 393 -11.77 -31.01 -46.54
N THR A 394 -12.17 -32.26 -46.31
CA THR A 394 -11.63 -33.42 -47.06
C THR A 394 -12.41 -33.76 -48.34
N GLY A 395 -13.41 -32.96 -48.72
CA GLY A 395 -14.35 -33.25 -49.81
C GLY A 395 -14.07 -32.62 -51.18
N SER A 396 -13.02 -31.83 -51.36
CA SER A 396 -12.78 -31.11 -52.62
C SER A 396 -11.44 -31.44 -53.27
N TYR A 397 -11.28 -32.67 -53.74
CA TYR A 397 -10.37 -32.98 -54.84
C TYR A 397 -11.20 -33.55 -56.00
N PRO A 398 -11.44 -32.79 -57.08
CA PRO A 398 -12.06 -33.32 -58.28
C PRO A 398 -11.03 -34.19 -59.04
N ASN A 399 -11.43 -35.41 -59.38
CA ASN A 399 -10.76 -36.26 -60.37
C ASN A 399 -10.83 -35.65 -61.78
#